data_AF-A0AAQ3JXS8-F1
#
_entry.id   AF-A0AAQ3JXS8-F1
#
_cell.length_a   1.000
_cell.length_b   1.000
_cell.length_c   1.000
_cell.angle_alpha   90.00
_cell.angle_beta   90.00
_cell.angle_gamma   90.00
#
_symmetry.space_group_name_H-M   'P 1'
#
loop_
_entity.id
_entity.type
_entity.pdbx_description
1 polymer ?
#
loop_
_entity_poly.entity_id
_entity_poly.type
_entity_poly.pdbx_seq_one_letter_code
_entity_poly.pdbx_strand_id
1 'polypeptide(L)'
;MGIEFTEQITHFISSMRLFYMRTHGGTSRIKSVMYDCQNLEIKDSCHKFETIGILCKHALKVLDVVNLNAIPNRYILRRWTKDAKNRVINENKSALDGNGNNSTYVSEMTSVSNGMKRANEIIMRAKSYEETRRIFYEFLDSVGENIDAWLKNMNLHDSTTCDDLIANEVEPQIKNLSKRNPLHVKSKGITDAHKRHWDNKKKTKKIRSSKLK
;
A
#
# COMPACT_ATOMS: atom_id res chain seq x y z
N MET A 1 -2.46 19.19 24.26
CA MET A 1 -3.72 19.58 23.59
C MET A 1 -4.82 18.84 24.35
N GLY A 2 -5.53 19.52 25.25
CA GLY A 2 -6.52 18.89 26.13
C GLY A 2 -7.78 18.49 25.38
N ILE A 3 -8.45 17.42 25.84
CA ILE A 3 -9.81 17.04 25.43
C ILE A 3 -10.63 17.07 26.72
N GLU A 4 -11.64 17.92 26.78
CA GLU A 4 -12.63 17.91 27.86
C GLU A 4 -13.71 16.89 27.50
N PHE A 5 -14.09 16.04 28.45
CA PHE A 5 -15.09 14.99 28.25
C PHE A 5 -16.14 15.04 29.37
N THR A 6 -17.38 14.77 29.00
CA THR A 6 -18.46 14.49 29.94
C THR A 6 -19.13 13.18 29.53
N GLU A 7 -19.25 12.28 30.50
CA GLU A 7 -20.03 11.04 30.35
C GLU A 7 -21.45 11.35 30.80
N GLN A 8 -22.43 11.03 29.95
CA GLN A 8 -23.84 11.04 30.31
C GLN A 8 -24.34 9.60 30.28
N ILE A 9 -24.70 9.09 31.45
CA ILE A 9 -25.34 7.77 31.57
C ILE A 9 -26.79 7.94 31.16
N THR A 10 -27.12 7.56 29.93
CA THR A 10 -28.51 7.46 29.49
C THR A 10 -29.12 6.16 30.03
N HIS A 11 -29.74 6.26 31.20
CA HIS A 11 -30.54 5.25 31.91
C HIS A 11 -29.79 4.17 32.70
N PHE A 12 -30.13 4.08 33.99
CA PHE A 12 -29.63 3.14 35.01
C PHE A 12 -29.92 1.64 34.72
N ILE A 13 -30.44 1.31 33.53
CA ILE A 13 -30.83 -0.06 33.11
C ILE A 13 -30.29 -0.41 31.71
N SER A 14 -29.76 0.56 30.94
CA SER A 14 -29.28 0.30 29.58
C SER A 14 -27.77 0.11 29.56
N SER A 15 -27.28 -0.91 28.86
CA SER A 15 -25.84 -1.16 28.59
C SER A 15 -25.16 -0.06 27.74
N MET A 16 -25.88 1.02 27.44
CA MET A 16 -25.49 2.06 26.51
C MET A 16 -24.97 3.31 27.24
N ARG A 17 -23.74 3.72 26.91
CA ARG A 17 -23.08 4.92 27.45
C ARG A 17 -22.89 5.95 26.36
N LEU A 18 -23.22 7.21 26.64
CA LEU A 18 -23.07 8.32 25.70
C LEU A 18 -22.01 9.29 26.19
N PHE A 19 -21.02 9.57 25.34
CA PHE A 19 -19.90 10.46 25.62
C PHE A 19 -19.97 11.69 24.73
N TYR A 20 -19.71 12.85 25.31
CA TYR A 20 -19.53 14.10 24.59
C TYR A 20 -18.10 14.59 24.76
N MET A 21 -17.44 14.89 23.64
CA MET A 21 -16.06 15.35 23.62
C MET A 21 -15.93 16.69 22.93
N ARG A 22 -15.16 17.60 23.55
CA ARG A 22 -14.75 18.87 22.96
C ARG A 22 -13.24 18.87 22.78
N THR A 23 -12.78 19.08 21.54
CA THR A 23 -11.35 19.16 21.25
C THR A 23 -10.89 20.60 21.19
N HIS A 24 -9.81 20.95 21.91
CA HIS A 24 -9.23 22.29 21.85
C HIS A 24 -8.40 22.45 20.56
N GLY A 25 -8.95 23.17 19.56
CA GLY A 25 -8.26 23.56 18.34
C GLY A 25 -9.15 23.66 17.09
N GLY A 26 -9.07 24.81 16.40
CA GLY A 26 -9.55 25.08 15.03
C GLY A 26 -11.07 25.11 14.82
N THR A 27 -11.80 24.09 15.27
CA THR A 27 -13.27 24.05 15.25
C THR A 27 -13.73 23.27 16.49
N SER A 28 -14.09 23.98 17.55
CA SER A 28 -14.59 23.41 18.82
C SER A 28 -16.02 22.88 18.64
N ARG A 29 -16.21 21.87 17.78
CA ARG A 29 -17.48 21.19 17.61
C ARG A 29 -17.53 20.01 18.59
N ILE A 30 -18.62 19.92 19.35
CA ILE A 30 -18.88 18.79 20.22
C ILE A 30 -19.10 17.55 19.34
N LYS A 31 -18.48 16.43 19.72
CA LYS A 31 -18.65 15.13 19.09
C LYS A 31 -19.27 14.16 20.08
N SER A 32 -20.35 13.50 19.67
CA SER A 32 -21.00 12.44 20.43
C SER A 32 -20.47 11.07 20.01
N VAL A 33 -20.25 10.21 21.01
CA VAL A 33 -19.87 8.80 20.84
C VAL A 33 -20.74 7.95 21.73
N MET A 34 -21.46 7.02 21.12
CA MET A 34 -22.27 6.01 21.80
C MET A 34 -21.46 4.72 21.90
N TYR A 35 -21.44 4.12 23.08
CA TYR A 35 -20.82 2.84 23.36
C TYR A 35 -21.83 1.86 23.95
N ASP A 36 -21.98 0.70 23.35
CA ASP A 36 -22.76 -0.42 23.89
C ASP A 36 -21.80 -1.43 24.52
N CYS A 37 -21.90 -1.60 25.84
CA CYS A 37 -21.02 -2.53 26.56
C CYS A 37 -21.36 -4.01 26.35
N GLN A 38 -22.58 -4.35 25.96
CA GLN A 38 -22.96 -5.75 25.67
C GLN A 38 -22.37 -6.19 24.33
N ASN A 39 -22.49 -5.31 23.33
CA ASN A 39 -22.04 -5.61 21.97
C ASN A 39 -20.60 -5.13 21.70
N LEU A 40 -19.92 -4.45 22.64
CA LEU A 40 -18.63 -3.81 22.41
C LEU A 40 -18.65 -2.97 21.10
N GLU A 41 -19.74 -2.23 20.91
CA GLU A 41 -20.00 -1.45 19.70
C GLU A 41 -19.87 0.03 20.02
N ILE A 42 -19.21 0.77 19.14
CA ILE A 42 -19.03 2.21 19.16
C ILE A 42 -19.64 2.80 17.89
N LYS A 43 -20.48 3.81 18.09
CA LYS A 43 -21.01 4.69 17.03
C LYS A 43 -20.59 6.12 17.33
N ASP A 44 -20.00 6.79 16.35
CA ASP A 44 -19.51 8.16 16.52
C ASP A 44 -19.97 9.08 15.40
N SER A 45 -20.30 10.31 15.78
CA SER A 45 -20.68 11.41 14.89
C SER A 45 -19.61 11.90 13.91
N CYS A 46 -18.41 11.31 13.88
CA CYS A 46 -17.42 11.55 12.82
C CYS A 46 -17.55 10.58 11.65
N HIS A 47 -18.23 9.45 11.81
CA HIS A 47 -18.45 8.42 10.79
C HIS A 47 -17.19 7.95 10.03
N LYS A 48 -16.01 8.02 10.67
CA LYS A 48 -14.75 7.65 10.01
C LYS A 48 -14.64 6.14 9.78
N PHE A 49 -15.27 5.34 10.62
CA PHE A 49 -15.23 3.90 10.43
C PHE A 49 -16.09 3.48 9.23
N GLU A 50 -17.26 4.09 9.08
CA GLU A 50 -18.21 3.85 8.00
C GLU A 50 -17.69 4.37 6.65
N THR A 51 -16.94 5.49 6.67
CA THR A 51 -16.42 6.12 5.44
C THR A 51 -15.06 5.58 4.99
N ILE A 52 -14.12 5.34 5.93
CA ILE A 52 -12.74 4.93 5.60
C ILE A 52 -12.26 3.69 6.37
N GLY A 53 -13.10 3.09 7.20
CA GLY A 53 -12.76 1.88 7.94
C GLY A 53 -11.79 2.09 9.10
N ILE A 54 -11.68 3.32 9.63
CA ILE A 54 -10.77 3.66 10.74
C ILE A 54 -11.56 4.37 11.85
N LEU A 55 -11.37 3.93 13.09
CA LEU A 55 -11.91 4.62 14.27
C LEU A 55 -11.31 6.02 14.40
N CYS A 56 -12.15 7.01 14.68
CA CYS A 56 -11.67 8.37 14.90
C CYS A 56 -10.99 8.51 16.27
N LYS A 57 -10.30 9.64 16.49
CA LYS A 57 -9.72 9.98 17.80
C LYS A 57 -10.73 9.98 18.96
N HIS A 58 -12.01 10.27 18.70
CA HIS A 58 -13.07 10.30 19.72
C HIS A 58 -13.48 8.88 20.13
N ALA A 59 -13.73 8.00 19.15
CA ALA A 59 -14.03 6.59 19.38
C ALA A 59 -12.86 5.88 20.10
N LEU A 60 -11.62 6.14 19.69
CA LEU A 60 -10.43 5.64 20.37
C LEU A 60 -10.33 6.13 21.81
N LYS A 61 -10.71 7.39 22.08
CA LYS A 61 -10.73 7.91 23.46
C LYS A 61 -11.80 7.24 24.31
N VAL A 62 -12.95 6.89 23.74
CA VAL A 62 -13.97 6.13 24.48
C VAL A 62 -13.48 4.73 24.81
N LEU A 63 -12.80 4.03 23.89
CA LEU A 63 -12.17 2.73 24.17
C LEU A 63 -11.22 2.80 25.38
N ASP A 64 -10.40 3.85 25.43
CA ASP A 64 -9.49 4.13 26.54
C ASP A 64 -10.25 4.39 27.85
N VAL A 65 -11.29 5.22 27.84
CA VAL A 65 -12.11 5.52 29.03
C VAL A 65 -12.84 4.28 29.58
N VAL A 66 -13.31 3.40 28.70
CA VAL A 66 -13.99 2.15 29.11
C VAL A 66 -13.01 1.01 29.38
N ASN A 67 -11.70 1.30 29.42
CA ASN A 67 -10.61 0.36 29.71
C ASN A 67 -10.58 -0.87 28.79
N LEU A 68 -10.90 -0.69 27.50
CA LEU A 68 -10.70 -1.74 26.50
C LEU A 68 -9.25 -1.72 26.01
N ASN A 69 -8.46 -2.65 26.52
CA ASN A 69 -7.03 -2.81 26.20
C ASN A 69 -6.76 -3.24 24.75
N ALA A 70 -7.80 -3.65 24.02
CA ALA A 70 -7.71 -4.06 22.63
C ALA A 70 -8.89 -3.51 21.82
N ILE A 71 -8.63 -3.17 20.56
CA ILE A 71 -9.68 -2.79 19.61
C ILE A 71 -10.52 -4.04 19.31
N PRO A 72 -11.85 -3.99 19.45
CA PRO A 72 -12.71 -5.13 19.12
C PRO A 72 -12.53 -5.56 17.66
N ASN A 73 -12.53 -6.88 17.42
CA ASN A 73 -12.27 -7.46 16.09
C ASN A 73 -13.16 -6.89 14.98
N ARG A 74 -14.40 -6.48 15.29
CA ARG A 74 -15.33 -5.85 14.35
C ARG A 74 -14.76 -4.58 13.68
N TYR A 75 -13.83 -3.90 14.34
CA TYR A 75 -13.19 -2.68 13.86
C TYR A 75 -11.84 -2.92 13.15
N ILE A 76 -11.34 -4.17 13.15
CA ILE A 76 -10.09 -4.55 12.48
C ILE A 76 -10.43 -5.12 11.10
N LEU A 77 -10.51 -4.24 10.10
CA LEU A 77 -10.73 -4.67 8.72
C LEU A 77 -9.49 -5.34 8.14
N ARG A 78 -9.68 -6.35 7.27
CA ARG A 78 -8.59 -7.07 6.59
C ARG A 78 -7.59 -6.14 5.88
N ARG A 79 -8.06 -5.00 5.34
CA ARG A 79 -7.22 -3.96 4.72
C ARG A 79 -6.15 -3.42 5.67
N TRP A 80 -6.44 -3.40 6.98
CA TRP A 80 -5.56 -2.87 8.02
C TRP A 80 -4.79 -3.97 8.77
N THR A 81 -4.85 -5.22 8.30
CA THR A 81 -4.09 -6.34 8.87
C THR A 81 -2.73 -6.52 8.18
N LYS A 82 -1.79 -7.20 8.85
CA LYS A 82 -0.48 -7.58 8.27
C LYS A 82 -0.63 -8.38 6.97
N ASP A 83 -1.69 -9.17 6.88
CA ASP A 83 -2.00 -10.04 5.74
C ASP A 83 -2.81 -9.35 4.63
N ALA A 84 -2.95 -8.01 4.67
CA ALA A 84 -3.68 -7.26 3.65
C ALA A 84 -3.17 -7.54 2.21
N LYS A 85 -1.88 -7.87 2.07
CA LYS A 85 -1.23 -8.20 0.79
C LYS A 85 -1.42 -9.67 0.35
N ASN A 86 -1.92 -10.56 1.22
CA ASN A 86 -2.09 -11.98 0.92
C ASN A 86 -3.33 -12.28 0.06
N ARG A 87 -4.24 -11.30 -0.06
CA ARG A 87 -5.43 -11.39 -0.90
C ARG A 87 -5.11 -11.71 -2.37
N VAL A 88 -4.00 -11.18 -2.88
CA VAL A 88 -3.51 -11.45 -4.24
C VAL A 88 -3.18 -12.95 -4.44
N ILE A 89 -2.84 -13.67 -3.38
CA ILE A 89 -2.42 -15.08 -3.43
C ILE A 89 -3.64 -16.01 -3.50
N ASN A 90 -4.76 -15.63 -2.87
CA ASN A 90 -5.94 -16.49 -2.74
C ASN A 90 -7.01 -16.22 -3.80
N GLU A 91 -7.10 -14.99 -4.33
CA GLU A 91 -8.07 -14.66 -5.39
C GLU A 91 -7.71 -15.36 -6.71
N ASN A 92 -6.43 -15.66 -6.94
CA ASN A 92 -5.99 -16.45 -8.09
C ASN A 92 -6.34 -17.94 -8.01
N LYS A 93 -6.74 -18.46 -6.82
CA LYS A 93 -7.27 -19.83 -6.69
C LYS A 93 -8.77 -19.90 -6.93
N SER A 94 -9.50 -18.81 -6.68
CA SER A 94 -10.95 -18.74 -6.87
C SER A 94 -11.37 -18.08 -8.20
N ALA A 95 -10.46 -17.46 -8.93
CA ALA A 95 -10.72 -16.78 -10.20
C ALA A 95 -10.53 -17.67 -11.45
N LEU A 96 -10.65 -18.99 -11.30
CA LEU A 96 -10.72 -19.89 -12.46
C LEU A 96 -12.06 -19.83 -13.19
N ASP A 97 -13.05 -19.12 -12.65
CA ASP A 97 -14.33 -18.87 -13.31
C ASP A 97 -14.54 -17.37 -13.52
N GLY A 98 -14.20 -16.85 -14.71
CA GLY A 98 -14.74 -15.58 -15.19
C GLY A 98 -13.77 -14.63 -15.91
N ASN A 99 -13.74 -14.77 -17.24
CA ASN A 99 -13.52 -13.72 -18.23
C ASN A 99 -12.11 -13.08 -18.38
N GLY A 100 -11.34 -13.71 -19.26
CA GLY A 100 -10.47 -13.15 -20.31
C GLY A 100 -10.05 -11.67 -20.29
N ASN A 101 -8.74 -11.51 -20.52
CA ASN A 101 -8.07 -10.46 -21.32
C ASN A 101 -7.27 -9.41 -20.54
N ASN A 102 -7.63 -9.07 -19.29
CA ASN A 102 -6.82 -8.19 -18.44
C ASN A 102 -5.99 -8.93 -17.39
N SER A 103 -6.11 -10.27 -17.36
CA SER A 103 -5.51 -11.13 -16.35
C SER A 103 -4.00 -11.32 -16.56
N THR A 104 -3.50 -11.42 -17.80
CA THR A 104 -2.12 -11.86 -18.07
C THR A 104 -1.04 -10.93 -17.50
N TYR A 105 -1.13 -9.62 -17.72
CA TYR A 105 -0.14 -8.65 -17.20
C TYR A 105 -0.23 -8.46 -15.68
N VAL A 106 -1.46 -8.40 -15.14
CA VAL A 106 -1.70 -8.31 -13.69
C VAL A 106 -1.26 -9.60 -13.00
N SER A 107 -1.39 -10.75 -13.67
CA SER A 107 -0.96 -12.08 -13.22
C SER A 107 0.56 -12.23 -13.23
N GLU A 108 1.27 -11.72 -14.24
CA GLU A 108 2.73 -11.76 -14.30
C GLU A 108 3.36 -10.87 -13.23
N MET A 109 2.92 -9.61 -13.12
CA MET A 109 3.37 -8.69 -12.07
C MET A 109 3.08 -9.25 -10.66
N THR A 110 1.93 -9.89 -10.50
CA THR A 110 1.56 -10.59 -9.26
C THR A 110 2.48 -11.78 -8.98
N SER A 111 2.78 -12.58 -9.99
CA SER A 111 3.64 -13.76 -9.89
C SER A 111 5.07 -13.37 -9.49
N VAL A 112 5.64 -12.35 -10.15
CA VAL A 112 6.94 -11.78 -9.82
C VAL A 112 6.94 -11.20 -8.40
N SER A 113 5.93 -10.39 -8.04
CA SER A 113 5.81 -9.82 -6.69
C SER A 113 5.72 -10.90 -5.61
N ASN A 114 5.02 -11.99 -5.87
CA ASN A 114 4.88 -13.11 -4.95
C ASN A 114 6.19 -13.92 -4.83
N GLY A 115 6.85 -14.21 -5.95
CA GLY A 115 8.17 -14.84 -5.96
C GLY A 115 9.18 -14.03 -5.15
N MET A 116 9.21 -12.71 -5.36
CA MET A 116 10.06 -11.78 -4.61
C MET A 116 9.75 -11.79 -3.11
N LYS A 117 8.48 -11.82 -2.69
CA LYS A 117 8.12 -11.93 -1.27
C LYS A 117 8.64 -13.22 -0.65
N ARG A 118 8.48 -14.36 -1.34
CA ARG A 118 8.94 -15.66 -0.83
C ARG A 118 10.46 -15.72 -0.71
N ALA A 119 11.18 -15.23 -1.73
CA ALA A 119 12.64 -15.12 -1.67
C ALA A 119 13.09 -14.24 -0.50
N ASN A 120 12.43 -13.11 -0.29
CA ASN A 120 12.71 -12.21 0.84
C ASN A 120 12.43 -12.85 2.22
N GLU A 121 11.40 -13.67 2.35
CA GLU A 121 11.17 -14.39 3.61
C GLU A 121 12.28 -15.39 3.89
N ILE A 122 12.72 -16.13 2.88
CA ILE A 122 13.76 -17.14 3.01
C ILE A 122 15.11 -16.47 3.33
N ILE A 123 15.51 -15.44 2.60
CA ILE A 123 16.79 -14.73 2.85
C ILE A 123 16.82 -14.11 4.25
N MET A 124 15.68 -13.58 4.74
CA MET A 124 15.60 -13.00 6.08
C MET A 124 15.72 -14.04 7.19
N ARG A 125 15.33 -15.30 6.94
CA ARG A 125 15.59 -16.44 7.85
C ARG A 125 17.04 -16.94 7.73
N ALA A 126 17.56 -17.02 6.50
CA ALA A 126 18.91 -17.51 6.24
C ALA A 126 20.01 -16.57 6.74
N LYS A 127 19.75 -15.25 6.83
CA LYS A 127 20.76 -14.21 7.11
C LYS A 127 21.64 -14.45 8.34
N SER A 128 21.15 -15.16 9.34
CA SER A 128 21.84 -15.35 10.63
C SER A 128 22.99 -16.36 10.57
N TYR A 129 22.98 -17.28 9.60
CA TYR A 129 23.96 -18.35 9.50
C TYR A 129 24.60 -18.34 8.11
N GLU A 130 25.93 -18.39 8.06
CA GLU A 130 26.67 -18.42 6.79
C GLU A 130 26.30 -19.64 5.94
N GLU A 131 26.21 -20.81 6.57
CA GLU A 131 25.87 -22.06 5.89
C GLU A 131 24.47 -22.02 5.26
N THR A 132 23.48 -21.43 5.95
CA THR A 132 22.12 -21.30 5.40
C THR A 132 22.05 -20.30 4.24
N ARG A 133 22.87 -19.23 4.28
CA ARG A 133 23.01 -18.32 3.13
C ARG A 133 23.65 -19.04 1.95
N ARG A 134 24.68 -19.85 2.17
CA ARG A 134 25.37 -20.63 1.13
C ARG A 134 24.38 -21.54 0.41
N ILE A 135 23.62 -22.36 1.14
CA ILE A 135 22.59 -23.24 0.59
C ILE A 135 21.54 -22.45 -0.20
N PHE A 136 21.12 -21.29 0.31
CA PHE A 136 20.16 -20.44 -0.39
C PHE A 136 20.69 -19.93 -1.73
N TYR A 137 21.93 -19.44 -1.79
CA TYR A 137 22.52 -18.96 -3.04
C TYR A 137 22.78 -20.08 -4.03
N GLU A 138 23.31 -21.22 -3.57
CA GLU A 138 23.51 -22.41 -4.41
C GLU A 138 22.20 -22.88 -5.07
N PHE A 139 21.10 -22.85 -4.31
CA PHE A 139 19.78 -23.15 -4.85
C PHE A 139 19.30 -22.11 -5.89
N LEU A 140 19.53 -20.82 -5.65
CA LEU A 140 19.16 -19.77 -6.59
C LEU A 140 19.93 -19.87 -7.91
N ASP A 141 21.24 -20.14 -7.85
CA ASP A 141 22.09 -20.31 -9.02
C ASP A 141 21.62 -21.52 -9.84
N SER A 142 21.37 -22.65 -9.18
CA SER A 142 20.83 -23.85 -9.82
C SER A 142 19.48 -23.60 -10.50
N VAL A 143 18.57 -22.87 -9.86
CA VAL A 143 17.28 -22.50 -10.48
C VAL A 143 17.48 -21.58 -11.68
N GLY A 144 18.41 -20.61 -11.59
CA GLY A 144 18.75 -19.70 -12.70
C GLY A 144 19.25 -20.45 -13.93
N GLU A 145 20.21 -21.35 -13.75
CA GLU A 145 20.76 -22.19 -14.82
C GLU A 145 19.68 -23.06 -15.49
N ASN A 146 18.79 -23.66 -14.69
CA ASN A 146 17.68 -24.46 -15.22
C ASN A 146 16.71 -23.63 -16.07
N ILE A 147 16.38 -22.40 -15.64
CA ILE A 147 15.53 -21.49 -16.41
C ILE A 147 16.20 -21.08 -17.72
N ASP A 148 17.47 -20.71 -17.68
CA ASP A 148 18.23 -20.31 -18.86
C ASP A 148 18.36 -21.45 -19.88
N ALA A 149 18.60 -22.67 -19.41
CA ALA A 149 18.62 -23.86 -20.25
C ALA A 149 17.25 -24.09 -20.93
N TRP A 150 16.17 -23.96 -20.18
CA TRP A 150 14.81 -24.10 -20.72
C TRP A 150 14.48 -23.03 -21.78
N LEU A 151 14.85 -21.77 -21.52
CA LEU A 151 14.67 -20.67 -22.47
C LEU A 151 15.49 -20.86 -23.75
N LYS A 152 16.71 -21.39 -23.66
CA LYS A 152 17.53 -21.72 -24.83
C LYS A 152 16.92 -22.85 -25.66
N ASN A 153 16.41 -23.89 -25.01
CA ASN A 153 15.80 -25.03 -25.69
C ASN A 153 14.49 -24.66 -26.41
N MET A 154 13.73 -23.70 -25.89
CA MET A 154 12.53 -23.16 -26.56
C MET A 154 12.85 -22.35 -27.82
N ASN A 155 14.02 -21.69 -27.89
CA ASN A 155 14.44 -20.87 -29.04
C ASN A 155 15.05 -21.69 -30.20
N LEU A 156 15.17 -23.02 -30.08
CA LEU A 156 15.74 -23.89 -31.12
C LEU A 156 14.72 -24.33 -32.19
N HIS A 157 13.43 -23.98 -32.06
CA HIS A 157 12.38 -24.39 -32.99
C HIS A 157 11.81 -23.24 -33.87
N ASP A 158 12.50 -22.10 -34.00
CA ASP A 158 12.10 -21.04 -34.95
C ASP A 158 13.06 -20.95 -36.14
N SER A 159 13.43 -22.11 -36.69
CA SER A 159 14.08 -22.20 -37.99
C SER A 159 13.41 -23.28 -38.82
N THR A 160 12.29 -22.93 -39.45
CA THR A 160 11.91 -23.59 -40.70
C THR A 160 11.84 -22.49 -41.77
N THR A 161 12.85 -22.51 -42.64
CA THR A 161 12.87 -22.03 -44.03
C THR A 161 12.53 -20.55 -44.30
N CYS A 162 13.57 -19.78 -44.57
CA CYS A 162 13.67 -19.14 -45.89
C CYS A 162 15.15 -19.08 -46.33
N ASP A 163 15.44 -20.00 -47.25
CA ASP A 163 16.42 -20.01 -48.33
C ASP A 163 17.70 -19.15 -48.25
N ASP A 164 18.80 -19.88 -48.38
CA ASP A 164 20.11 -19.42 -48.83
C ASP A 164 20.04 -18.47 -50.03
N LEU A 165 20.47 -17.22 -49.88
CA LEU A 165 21.12 -16.46 -50.96
C LEU A 165 22.20 -15.52 -50.40
N ILE A 166 23.45 -15.99 -50.57
CA ILE A 166 24.65 -15.27 -51.01
C ILE A 166 24.91 -13.89 -50.39
N ALA A 167 26.03 -13.83 -49.66
CA ALA A 167 26.75 -12.63 -49.27
C ALA A 167 26.82 -11.60 -50.41
N ASN A 168 26.18 -10.46 -50.20
CA ASN A 168 26.65 -9.19 -50.75
C ASN A 168 26.41 -8.12 -49.68
N GLU A 169 27.51 -7.47 -49.30
CA GLU A 169 27.54 -6.29 -48.44
C GLU A 169 26.65 -5.20 -49.05
N VAL A 170 25.47 -5.00 -48.47
CA VAL A 170 24.68 -3.78 -48.70
C VAL A 170 24.26 -3.24 -47.35
N GLU A 171 24.97 -2.21 -46.95
CA GLU A 171 24.73 -1.39 -45.77
C GLU A 171 23.26 -0.91 -45.73
N PRO A 172 22.45 -1.27 -44.72
CA PRO A 172 21.07 -0.82 -44.67
C PRO A 172 21.05 0.63 -44.19
N GLN A 173 20.78 1.54 -45.13
CA GLN A 173 20.47 2.95 -44.90
C GLN A 173 19.25 3.02 -43.95
N ILE A 174 19.50 3.21 -42.66
CA ILE A 174 18.47 3.42 -41.64
C ILE A 174 17.76 4.73 -41.96
N LYS A 175 16.64 4.65 -42.68
CA LYS A 175 15.71 5.76 -42.83
C LYS A 175 15.14 6.09 -41.45
N ASN A 176 15.61 7.21 -40.90
CA ASN A 176 15.07 7.99 -39.77
C ASN A 176 13.80 7.40 -39.12
N LEU A 177 13.98 6.40 -38.26
CA LEU A 177 12.94 6.01 -37.32
C LEU A 177 12.94 7.06 -36.21
N SER A 178 12.03 8.03 -36.28
CA SER A 178 11.86 9.04 -35.23
C SER A 178 11.57 8.32 -33.90
N LYS A 179 12.58 8.24 -33.03
CA LYS A 179 12.45 7.76 -31.64
C LYS A 179 11.48 8.69 -30.92
N ARG A 180 10.21 8.30 -30.84
CA ARG A 180 9.22 9.02 -30.03
C ARG A 180 9.50 8.71 -28.55
N ASN A 181 9.58 9.75 -27.73
CA ASN A 181 9.64 9.60 -26.29
C ASN A 181 8.38 8.85 -25.79
N PRO A 182 8.51 7.92 -24.83
CA PRO A 182 7.37 7.25 -24.24
C PRO A 182 6.40 8.27 -23.64
N LEU A 183 5.09 8.02 -23.78
CA LEU A 183 4.04 8.92 -23.32
C LEU A 183 4.23 9.24 -21.83
N HIS A 184 4.39 10.52 -21.51
CA HIS A 184 4.52 10.98 -20.13
C HIS A 184 3.16 10.89 -19.42
N VAL A 185 2.93 9.78 -18.70
CA VAL A 185 1.74 9.61 -17.86
C VAL A 185 2.05 10.14 -16.46
N LYS A 186 1.25 11.09 -15.97
CA LYS A 186 1.32 11.54 -14.57
C LYS A 186 0.96 10.37 -13.66
N SER A 187 1.85 10.00 -12.75
CA SER A 187 1.52 9.03 -11.70
C SER A 187 0.36 9.56 -10.85
N LYS A 188 -0.65 8.72 -10.59
CA LYS A 188 -1.68 9.07 -9.60
C LYS A 188 -1.03 9.07 -8.22
N GLY A 189 -0.79 10.27 -7.69
CA GLY A 189 -0.22 10.52 -6.37
C GLY A 189 -0.74 11.83 -5.79
N ILE A 190 -0.63 11.97 -4.46
CA ILE A 190 -1.10 13.10 -3.64
C ILE A 190 -0.86 14.44 -4.36
N THR A 191 -1.94 15.21 -4.55
CA THR A 191 -1.87 16.57 -5.09
C THR A 191 -0.99 17.46 -4.20
N ASP A 192 -0.21 18.36 -4.80
CA ASP A 192 0.71 19.28 -4.11
C ASP A 192 0.04 20.24 -3.11
N ALA A 193 -1.26 20.11 -2.86
CA ALA A 193 -1.99 20.81 -1.81
C ALA A 193 -1.35 20.60 -0.42
N HIS A 194 -0.78 19.43 -0.13
CA HIS A 194 -0.17 19.15 1.18
C HIS A 194 1.24 19.75 1.38
N LYS A 195 1.96 20.13 0.31
CA LYS A 195 3.34 20.65 0.42
C LYS A 195 3.43 22.14 0.75
N ARG A 196 2.35 22.91 0.53
CA ARG A 196 2.32 24.37 0.72
C ARG A 196 2.71 24.82 2.15
N HIS A 197 2.53 23.96 3.15
CA HIS A 197 2.89 24.28 4.52
C HIS A 197 4.41 24.35 4.75
N TRP A 198 5.21 23.53 4.04
CA TRP A 198 6.66 23.51 4.21
C TRP A 198 7.36 24.68 3.47
N ASP A 199 6.85 25.07 2.30
CA ASP A 199 7.46 26.12 1.48
C ASP A 199 7.26 27.54 2.07
N ASN A 200 6.14 27.78 2.75
CA ASN A 200 5.84 29.09 3.32
C ASN A 200 6.66 29.45 4.58
N LYS A 201 7.39 28.50 5.17
CA LYS A 201 8.29 28.80 6.30
C LYS A 201 9.56 29.57 5.91
N LYS A 202 9.88 29.67 4.62
CA LYS A 202 11.14 30.31 4.15
C LYS A 202 10.98 31.76 3.69
N LYS A 203 9.76 32.33 3.65
CA LYS A 203 9.52 33.71 3.20
C LYS A 203 9.07 34.62 4.34
N THR A 204 9.93 34.91 5.30
CA THR A 204 9.82 36.10 6.17
C THR A 204 11.16 36.42 6.83
N LYS A 205 12.06 37.04 6.07
CA LYS A 205 13.06 37.97 6.61
C LYS A 205 13.03 39.24 5.77
N LYS A 206 12.33 40.25 6.29
CA LYS A 206 12.24 41.60 5.73
C LYS A 206 13.60 42.27 5.93
N ILE A 207 14.29 42.63 4.85
CA ILE A 207 15.50 43.44 4.88
C ILE A 207 15.11 44.85 5.33
N ARG A 208 15.66 45.35 6.43
CA ARG A 208 15.63 46.77 6.80
C ARG A 208 16.78 47.45 6.06
N SER A 209 16.49 48.30 5.07
CA SER A 209 17.48 49.21 4.52
C SER A 209 17.70 50.40 5.46
N SER A 210 18.97 50.68 5.69
CA SER A 210 19.52 51.77 6.49
C SER A 210 19.26 53.15 5.87
N LYS A 211 18.84 54.13 6.67
CA LYS A 211 18.92 55.56 6.34
C LYS A 211 20.41 55.96 6.25
N LEU A 212 20.82 56.48 5.12
CA LEU A 212 22.04 57.28 4.99
C LEU A 212 21.73 58.73 5.38
N LYS A 213 22.72 59.36 6.02
CA LYS A 213 22.73 60.73 6.55
C LYS A 213 22.51 61.77 5.45
#